data_AF-A0A3L7UTF1-F1
#
_entry.id   AF-A0A3L7UTF1-F1
#
_cell.length_a   1.000
_cell.length_b   1.000
_cell.length_c   1.000
_cell.angle_alpha   90.00
_cell.angle_beta   90.00
_cell.angle_gamma   90.00
#
_symmetry.space_group_name_H-M   'P 1'
#
loop_
_entity.id
_entity.type
_entity.pdbx_description
1 polymer ?
#
loop_
_entity_poly.entity_id
_entity_poly.type
_entity_poly.pdbx_seq_one_letter_code
_entity_poly.pdbx_strand_id
1 'polypeptide(L)'
;MSLFFFFCILPRIVLWVCALAAPASIMQDEKLISEIGRVFGDALRELSGQNPAPVPMIGLMRDIGAPQQKLTPTEADQKSHADRTQALAAAVQSWVTQTCQLAQNQQAQLAELTTEMVKAESERYAKADDPTRQNRSLGEATPILFVQPDSVGEKFSTQMLHEIDEKILNNAQKSQLHIADTERTEFQRSAFRKYVVMLFDQELFLTAEQRQKMFEELTASPELVTVPFYSFTGQAYCLPYQSFSQIQTKIKLDCLDLQQQDRLKDLTSNNPNGNQNYVMFQSSEGVEQWAENVRLAAIMQRQIYLHAAAVRIGHLERSAKLTPEQSAYLSLASKGATTVAVAEWRESTQQTIDQMQAQMGQNQGNFAFSSQHISVDGLDSNEIWLDAIRAVNADQLAGDHRSAMRGAQANAVTALLDQELWMLPEQRASALELTEAVLPLNLLKSPYDDYARELILLAYPLHRVPEPKLKELLTEPQQAVWKQLKDFFRANQANQVLEIPMTNQGGSFQFQLAE
;
A
#
# COMPACT_ATOMS: atom_id res chain seq x y z
N MET A 1 -50.73 -27.42 -10.44
CA MET A 1 -50.47 -26.15 -9.71
C MET A 1 -51.47 -26.07 -8.55
N SER A 2 -50.99 -26.17 -7.31
CA SER A 2 -51.83 -26.29 -6.12
C SER A 2 -52.37 -24.92 -5.66
N LEU A 3 -53.64 -24.89 -5.24
CA LEU A 3 -54.34 -23.74 -4.62
C LEU A 3 -53.58 -23.11 -3.44
N PHE A 4 -52.60 -23.82 -2.87
CA PHE A 4 -51.69 -23.33 -1.83
C PHE A 4 -50.80 -22.15 -2.29
N PHE A 5 -50.47 -22.10 -3.59
CA PHE A 5 -49.61 -21.05 -4.16
C PHE A 5 -50.32 -19.68 -4.18
N PHE A 6 -51.65 -19.68 -4.38
CA PHE A 6 -52.43 -18.45 -4.49
C PHE A 6 -52.75 -17.81 -3.13
N PHE A 7 -52.92 -18.59 -2.06
CA PHE A 7 -53.32 -18.06 -0.75
C PHE A 7 -52.16 -17.62 0.15
N CYS A 8 -50.95 -18.19 -0.01
CA CYS A 8 -49.83 -17.87 0.89
C CYS A 8 -48.81 -16.89 0.29
N ILE A 9 -48.66 -16.86 -1.04
CA ILE A 9 -47.58 -16.13 -1.70
C ILE A 9 -48.06 -14.77 -2.20
N LEU A 10 -49.28 -14.66 -2.71
CA LEU A 10 -49.83 -13.39 -3.23
C LEU A 10 -49.91 -12.26 -2.18
N PRO A 11 -50.35 -12.51 -0.92
CA PRO A 11 -50.38 -11.47 0.11
C PRO A 11 -48.96 -10.99 0.50
N ARG A 12 -47.97 -11.88 0.41
CA ARG A 12 -46.57 -11.56 0.67
C ARG A 12 -46.00 -10.75 -0.50
N ILE A 13 -46.24 -11.12 -1.75
CA ILE A 13 -45.80 -10.31 -2.89
C ILE A 13 -46.38 -8.87 -2.84
N VAL A 14 -47.64 -8.71 -2.42
CA VAL A 14 -48.26 -7.38 -2.27
C VAL A 14 -47.63 -6.56 -1.13
N LEU A 15 -47.31 -7.18 0.02
CA LEU A 15 -46.57 -6.51 1.10
C LEU A 15 -45.14 -6.09 0.68
N TRP A 16 -44.54 -6.82 -0.25
CA TRP A 16 -43.18 -6.59 -0.74
C TRP A 16 -43.09 -5.52 -1.84
N VAL A 17 -44.11 -5.42 -2.70
CA VAL A 17 -44.22 -4.30 -3.66
C VAL A 17 -44.43 -2.98 -2.91
N CYS A 18 -45.11 -2.98 -1.76
CA CYS A 18 -45.20 -1.81 -0.89
C CYS A 18 -43.87 -1.45 -0.19
N ALA A 19 -43.00 -2.42 0.12
CA ALA A 19 -41.68 -2.18 0.70
C ALA A 19 -40.67 -1.64 -0.32
N LEU A 20 -40.78 -2.02 -1.59
CA LEU A 20 -39.94 -1.53 -2.69
C LEU A 20 -40.32 -0.13 -3.19
N ALA A 21 -41.45 0.42 -2.73
CA ALA A 21 -41.93 1.75 -3.12
C ALA A 21 -41.58 2.87 -2.11
N ALA A 22 -40.82 2.58 -1.04
CA ALA A 22 -40.38 3.58 -0.05
C ALA A 22 -38.89 3.97 -0.24
N PRO A 23 -38.52 5.27 -0.13
CA PRO A 23 -37.20 5.75 -0.53
C PRO A 23 -36.11 5.48 0.53
N ALA A 24 -34.92 5.10 0.01
CA ALA A 24 -33.56 5.27 0.55
C ALA A 24 -33.18 4.76 1.95
N SER A 25 -34.11 4.29 2.80
CA SER A 25 -33.81 3.94 4.20
C SER A 25 -33.74 2.43 4.49
N ILE A 26 -34.07 1.56 3.52
CA ILE A 26 -34.03 0.09 3.67
C ILE A 26 -32.73 -0.52 3.09
N MET A 27 -31.97 0.22 2.27
CA MET A 27 -30.72 -0.25 1.66
C MET A 27 -29.49 -0.19 2.58
N GLN A 28 -29.62 0.26 3.84
CA GLN A 28 -28.50 0.39 4.79
C GLN A 28 -28.47 -0.70 5.88
N ASP A 29 -29.44 -1.60 5.93
CA ASP A 29 -29.47 -2.66 6.93
C ASP A 29 -28.99 -4.00 6.33
N GLU A 30 -27.67 -4.22 6.33
CA GLU A 30 -27.02 -5.44 5.82
C GLU A 30 -27.59 -6.73 6.46
N LYS A 31 -28.10 -6.63 7.69
CA LYS A 31 -28.73 -7.74 8.40
C LYS A 31 -30.03 -8.18 7.73
N LEU A 32 -30.84 -7.22 7.29
CA LEU A 32 -32.10 -7.47 6.61
C LEU A 32 -31.85 -8.09 5.23
N ILE A 33 -30.88 -7.58 4.47
CA ILE A 33 -30.51 -8.13 3.15
C ILE A 33 -29.98 -9.57 3.28
N SER A 34 -29.18 -9.83 4.31
CA SER A 34 -28.68 -11.18 4.65
C SER A 34 -29.82 -12.14 5.03
N GLU A 35 -30.78 -11.71 5.87
CA GLU A 35 -31.93 -12.55 6.22
C GLU A 35 -32.83 -12.85 5.02
N ILE A 36 -32.99 -11.88 4.12
CA ILE A 36 -33.74 -12.06 2.87
C ILE A 36 -33.02 -13.07 1.97
N GLY A 37 -31.70 -12.92 1.79
CA GLY A 37 -30.89 -13.87 1.02
C GLY A 37 -30.93 -15.29 1.61
N ARG A 38 -30.97 -15.41 2.94
CA ARG A 38 -31.11 -16.70 3.64
C ARG A 38 -32.48 -17.32 3.40
N VAL A 39 -33.57 -16.56 3.56
CA VAL A 39 -34.94 -17.07 3.37
C VAL A 39 -35.20 -17.48 1.91
N PHE A 40 -34.69 -16.72 0.94
CA PHE A 40 -34.76 -17.12 -0.48
C PHE A 40 -33.89 -18.35 -0.77
N GLY A 41 -32.70 -18.42 -0.19
CA GLY A 41 -31.80 -19.56 -0.31
C GLY A 41 -32.41 -20.85 0.26
N ASP A 42 -33.11 -20.76 1.40
CA ASP A 42 -33.74 -21.88 2.07
C ASP A 42 -35.00 -22.35 1.31
N ALA A 43 -35.82 -21.41 0.80
CA ALA A 43 -37.00 -21.73 -0.02
C ALA A 43 -36.63 -22.38 -1.37
N LEU A 44 -35.54 -21.97 -2.00
CA LEU A 44 -35.02 -22.58 -3.23
C LEU A 44 -34.43 -23.98 -3.00
N ARG A 45 -33.87 -24.23 -1.81
CA ARG A 45 -33.34 -25.53 -1.40
C ARG A 45 -34.42 -26.53 -1.02
N GLU A 46 -35.50 -26.05 -0.40
CA GLU A 46 -36.66 -26.89 -0.07
C GLU A 46 -37.39 -27.34 -1.35
N LEU A 47 -37.38 -26.52 -2.40
CA LEU A 47 -37.88 -26.88 -3.73
C LEU A 47 -36.97 -27.84 -4.51
N SER A 48 -35.67 -27.94 -4.17
CA SER A 48 -34.69 -28.81 -4.85
C SER A 48 -34.39 -30.12 -4.13
N GLY A 49 -34.94 -30.34 -2.92
CA GLY A 49 -34.85 -31.61 -2.19
C GLY A 49 -33.46 -31.96 -1.66
N GLN A 50 -32.53 -31.00 -1.54
CA GLN A 50 -31.17 -31.25 -1.06
C GLN A 50 -31.05 -31.02 0.46
N ASN A 51 -30.72 -32.08 1.21
CA ASN A 51 -30.29 -31.97 2.61
C ASN A 51 -28.82 -31.50 2.72
N PRO A 52 -28.45 -30.77 3.78
CA PRO A 52 -27.19 -30.02 3.82
C PRO A 52 -25.96 -30.94 3.92
N ALA A 53 -25.02 -30.78 2.98
CA ALA A 53 -23.63 -31.12 3.19
C ALA A 53 -22.94 -29.97 3.96
N PRO A 54 -21.97 -30.25 4.85
CA PRO A 54 -21.22 -29.21 5.53
C PRO A 54 -20.46 -28.37 4.51
N VAL A 55 -20.66 -27.06 4.54
CA VAL A 55 -19.94 -26.09 3.70
C VAL A 55 -18.45 -26.18 4.03
N PRO A 56 -17.56 -26.47 3.07
CA PRO A 56 -16.14 -26.29 3.28
C PRO A 56 -15.86 -24.79 3.30
N MET A 57 -15.24 -24.33 4.39
CA MET A 57 -14.71 -22.97 4.49
C MET A 57 -13.62 -22.78 3.43
N ILE A 58 -13.98 -22.11 2.34
CA ILE A 58 -13.01 -21.49 1.43
C ILE A 58 -12.48 -20.25 2.15
N GLY A 59 -11.15 -20.16 2.27
CA GLY A 59 -10.44 -19.08 2.95
C GLY A 59 -10.69 -17.72 2.32
N LEU A 60 -11.79 -17.08 2.70
CA LEU A 60 -11.77 -15.71 3.14
C LEU A 60 -11.28 -15.73 4.59
N MET A 61 -10.12 -15.16 4.89
CA MET A 61 -9.89 -14.60 6.22
C MET A 61 -10.88 -13.42 6.38
N ARG A 62 -12.15 -13.73 6.64
CA ARG A 62 -13.13 -12.82 7.21
C ARG A 62 -13.49 -13.37 8.58
N ASP A 63 -13.33 -12.51 9.58
CA ASP A 63 -13.71 -12.66 10.98
C ASP A 63 -14.79 -13.73 11.22
N ILE A 64 -14.34 -14.94 11.56
CA ILE A 64 -15.16 -15.79 12.41
C ILE A 64 -15.03 -15.16 13.78
N GLY A 65 -16.11 -14.55 14.26
CA GLY A 65 -16.25 -13.99 15.59
C GLY A 65 -16.08 -15.05 16.67
N ALA A 66 -14.87 -15.55 16.85
CA ALA A 66 -14.41 -16.02 18.14
C ALA A 66 -14.50 -14.82 19.10
N PRO A 67 -14.86 -15.01 20.38
CA PRO A 67 -14.81 -13.93 21.34
C PRO A 67 -13.39 -13.35 21.32
N GLN A 68 -13.23 -12.14 20.77
CA GLN A 68 -11.95 -11.45 20.72
C GLN A 68 -11.52 -11.29 22.17
N GLN A 69 -10.51 -12.08 22.57
CA GLN A 69 -9.91 -11.91 23.87
C GLN A 69 -9.28 -10.53 23.88
N LYS A 70 -9.90 -9.64 24.66
CA LYS A 70 -9.32 -8.38 25.10
C LYS A 70 -7.91 -8.67 25.61
N LEU A 71 -6.89 -8.27 24.85
CA LEU A 71 -5.51 -8.47 25.24
C LEU A 71 -4.96 -7.19 25.84
N THR A 72 -4.50 -7.30 27.08
CA THR A 72 -3.60 -6.31 27.67
C THR A 72 -2.24 -6.35 26.95
N PRO A 73 -1.57 -5.21 26.74
CA PRO A 73 -0.24 -5.18 26.13
C PRO A 73 0.77 -6.01 26.93
N THR A 74 1.63 -6.76 26.25
CA THR A 74 2.71 -7.53 26.91
C THR A 74 3.79 -6.58 27.46
N GLU A 75 4.65 -7.07 28.36
CA GLU A 75 5.78 -6.27 28.87
C GLU A 75 6.72 -5.80 27.75
N ALA A 76 6.92 -6.64 26.72
CA ALA A 76 7.72 -6.29 25.55
C ALA A 76 7.05 -5.18 24.72
N ASP A 77 5.73 -5.24 24.52
CA ASP A 77 4.98 -4.19 23.82
C ASP A 77 5.02 -2.87 24.59
N GLN A 78 4.82 -2.92 25.91
CA GLN A 78 4.86 -1.74 26.78
C GLN A 78 6.24 -1.09 26.73
N LYS A 79 7.31 -1.88 26.80
CA LYS A 79 8.69 -1.38 26.68
C LYS A 79 8.94 -0.77 25.30
N SER A 80 8.59 -1.48 24.23
CA SER A 80 8.77 -0.97 22.86
C SER A 80 8.02 0.33 22.63
N HIS A 81 6.80 0.43 23.16
CA HIS A 81 6.00 1.64 23.08
C HIS A 81 6.65 2.79 23.87
N ALA A 82 7.00 2.56 25.14
CA ALA A 82 7.64 3.57 25.99
C ALA A 82 8.96 4.09 25.40
N ASP A 83 9.82 3.18 24.90
CA ASP A 83 11.09 3.54 24.27
C ASP A 83 10.88 4.40 23.01
N ARG A 84 9.85 4.11 22.21
CA ARG A 84 9.50 4.89 21.01
C ARG A 84 8.87 6.24 21.34
N THR A 85 7.96 6.30 22.30
CA THR A 85 7.37 7.56 22.78
C THR A 85 8.44 8.48 23.36
N GLN A 86 9.38 7.95 24.16
CA GLN A 86 10.48 8.72 24.72
C GLN A 86 11.40 9.29 23.64
N ALA A 87 11.74 8.49 22.62
CA ALA A 87 12.61 8.92 21.54
C ALA A 87 11.94 9.98 20.65
N LEU A 88 10.66 9.79 20.31
CA LEU A 88 9.86 10.79 19.59
C LEU A 88 9.77 12.10 20.36
N ALA A 89 9.49 12.04 21.67
CA ALA A 89 9.39 13.23 22.51
C ALA A 89 10.72 13.99 22.58
N ALA A 90 11.85 13.29 22.65
CA ALA A 90 13.18 13.90 22.63
C ALA A 90 13.49 14.56 21.28
N ALA A 91 13.07 13.97 20.16
CA ALA A 91 13.19 14.58 18.83
C ALA A 91 12.34 15.85 18.71
N VAL A 92 11.08 15.82 19.13
CA VAL A 92 10.19 17.00 19.19
C VAL A 92 10.80 18.10 20.05
N GLN A 93 11.28 17.75 21.26
CA GLN A 93 11.93 18.70 22.17
C GLN A 93 13.16 19.35 21.52
N SER A 94 14.02 18.56 20.86
CA SER A 94 15.20 19.06 20.15
C SER A 94 14.83 19.99 19.00
N TRP A 95 13.78 19.64 18.24
CA TRP A 95 13.29 20.45 17.13
C TRP A 95 12.71 21.78 17.61
N VAL A 96 11.79 21.79 18.59
CA VAL A 96 11.21 23.01 19.15
C VAL A 96 12.30 23.91 19.75
N THR A 97 13.27 23.33 20.46
CA THR A 97 14.37 24.10 21.07
C THR A 97 15.16 24.89 20.03
N GLN A 98 15.46 24.27 18.89
CA GLN A 98 16.20 24.89 17.80
C GLN A 98 15.34 25.90 17.01
N THR A 99 14.12 25.49 16.64
CA THR A 99 13.18 26.31 15.86
C THR A 99 12.78 27.60 16.59
N CYS A 100 12.44 27.51 17.88
CA CYS A 100 11.98 28.64 18.68
C CYS A 100 13.09 29.32 19.49
N GLN A 101 14.35 28.83 19.36
CA GLN A 101 15.52 29.33 20.08
C GLN A 101 15.25 29.50 21.58
N LEU A 102 14.78 28.42 22.21
CA LEU A 102 14.31 28.47 23.60
C LEU A 102 15.42 28.87 24.57
N ALA A 103 15.10 29.78 25.49
CA ALA A 103 15.98 30.14 26.58
C ALA A 103 16.13 29.00 27.60
N GLN A 104 17.17 29.02 28.43
CA GLN A 104 17.50 27.93 29.36
C GLN A 104 16.34 27.60 30.33
N ASN A 105 15.59 28.61 30.79
CA ASN A 105 14.42 28.40 31.63
C ASN A 105 13.27 27.71 30.88
N GLN A 106 13.03 28.05 29.61
CA GLN A 106 12.03 27.41 28.77
C GLN A 106 12.43 25.97 28.43
N GLN A 107 13.73 25.71 28.20
CA GLN A 107 14.25 24.36 28.00
C GLN A 107 14.04 23.47 29.23
N ALA A 108 14.22 24.02 30.44
CA ALA A 108 13.93 23.29 31.68
C ALA A 108 12.44 22.96 31.82
N GLN A 109 11.55 23.93 31.55
CA GLN A 109 10.10 23.72 31.53
C GLN A 109 9.69 22.66 30.49
N LEU A 110 10.30 22.70 29.31
CA LEU A 110 10.06 21.73 28.25
C LEU A 110 10.49 20.32 28.66
N ALA A 111 11.64 20.17 29.33
CA ALA A 111 12.11 18.88 29.81
C ALA A 111 11.18 18.27 30.88
N GLU A 112 10.66 19.10 31.79
CA GLU A 112 9.68 18.70 32.79
C GLU A 112 8.36 18.25 32.14
N LEU A 113 7.80 19.09 31.26
CA LEU A 113 6.59 18.77 30.49
C LEU A 113 6.75 17.46 29.70
N THR A 114 7.89 17.29 29.02
CA THR A 114 8.19 16.08 28.24
C THR A 114 8.16 14.83 29.13
N THR A 115 8.79 14.89 30.30
CA THR A 115 8.82 13.78 31.24
C THR A 115 7.43 13.41 31.75
N GLU A 116 6.60 14.41 32.08
CA GLU A 116 5.22 14.21 32.51
C GLU A 116 4.36 13.57 31.40
N MET A 117 4.46 14.07 30.17
CA MET A 117 3.69 13.58 29.03
C MET A 117 4.07 12.15 28.65
N VAL A 118 5.37 11.82 28.59
CA VAL A 118 5.82 10.45 28.28
C VAL A 118 5.33 9.45 29.34
N LYS A 119 5.36 9.84 30.62
CA LYS A 119 4.84 9.01 31.71
C LYS A 119 3.33 8.80 31.57
N ALA A 120 2.57 9.87 31.32
CA ALA A 120 1.12 9.79 31.15
C ALA A 120 0.72 8.90 29.98
N GLU A 121 1.42 9.01 28.84
CA GLU A 121 1.15 8.17 27.66
C GLU A 121 1.54 6.71 27.90
N SER A 122 2.65 6.44 28.60
CA SER A 122 3.03 5.08 28.98
C SER A 122 1.99 4.42 29.89
N GLU A 123 1.44 5.18 30.86
CA GLU A 123 0.35 4.70 31.72
C GLU A 123 -0.95 4.49 30.96
N ARG A 124 -1.26 5.35 29.99
CA ARG A 124 -2.43 5.22 29.12
C ARG A 124 -2.32 3.94 28.28
N TYR A 125 -1.17 3.70 27.67
CA TYR A 125 -0.92 2.51 26.86
C TYR A 125 -1.03 1.23 27.70
N ALA A 126 -0.42 1.20 28.88
CA ALA A 126 -0.48 0.04 29.78
C ALA A 126 -1.92 -0.32 30.22
N LYS A 127 -2.83 0.68 30.23
CA LYS A 127 -4.25 0.51 30.57
C LYS A 127 -5.15 0.34 29.33
N ALA A 128 -4.59 0.43 28.12
CA ALA A 128 -5.37 0.36 26.89
C ALA A 128 -5.92 -1.05 26.69
N ASP A 129 -7.23 -1.13 26.52
CA ASP A 129 -7.94 -2.34 26.13
C ASP A 129 -8.30 -2.23 24.65
N ASP A 130 -7.51 -2.87 23.79
CA ASP A 130 -7.75 -2.88 22.34
C ASP A 130 -8.22 -4.27 21.90
N PRO A 131 -9.52 -4.43 21.55
CA PRO A 131 -10.08 -5.71 21.13
C PRO A 131 -9.49 -6.19 19.79
N THR A 132 -8.88 -5.31 18.99
CA THR A 132 -8.32 -5.63 17.68
C THR A 132 -6.83 -5.96 17.70
N ARG A 133 -6.19 -5.91 18.88
CA ARG A 133 -4.72 -6.03 19.02
C ARG A 133 -4.15 -7.33 18.44
N GLN A 134 -4.85 -8.46 18.58
CA GLN A 134 -4.44 -9.75 18.02
C GLN A 134 -4.50 -9.78 16.48
N ASN A 135 -5.39 -9.01 15.88
CA ASN A 135 -5.66 -9.06 14.45
C ASN A 135 -4.69 -8.21 13.62
N ARG A 136 -3.82 -7.44 14.27
CA ARG A 136 -2.84 -6.59 13.58
C ARG A 136 -1.58 -7.38 13.24
N SER A 137 -1.22 -7.39 11.96
CA SER A 137 0.02 -8.00 11.45
C SER A 137 1.29 -7.30 11.95
N LEU A 138 1.20 -5.97 12.13
CA LEU A 138 2.27 -5.09 12.63
C LEU A 138 1.77 -4.33 13.87
N GLY A 139 2.65 -4.16 14.87
CA GLY A 139 2.33 -3.47 16.12
C GLY A 139 2.27 -1.94 15.97
N GLU A 140 1.66 -1.26 16.94
CA GLU A 140 1.50 0.21 16.93
C GLU A 140 2.83 0.97 16.99
N ALA A 141 3.88 0.35 17.54
CA ALA A 141 5.23 0.92 17.63
C ALA A 141 6.07 0.74 16.35
N THR A 142 5.53 0.05 15.34
CA THR A 142 6.21 -0.20 14.05
C THR A 142 6.58 1.14 13.38
N PRO A 143 7.77 1.24 12.77
CA PRO A 143 8.15 2.41 11.96
C PRO A 143 7.04 2.82 11.01
N ILE A 144 6.87 4.13 10.79
CA ILE A 144 5.85 4.71 9.91
C ILE A 144 4.42 4.62 10.52
N LEU A 145 3.99 3.45 11.01
CA LEU A 145 2.67 3.27 11.64
C LEU A 145 2.55 4.01 12.98
N PHE A 146 3.66 4.22 13.67
CA PHE A 146 3.69 4.92 14.95
C PHE A 146 3.37 6.41 14.84
N VAL A 147 3.67 7.05 13.70
CA VAL A 147 3.54 8.51 13.48
C VAL A 147 2.65 8.89 12.31
N GLN A 148 1.99 7.93 11.66
CA GLN A 148 0.99 8.21 10.61
C GLN A 148 -0.23 8.96 11.18
N PRO A 149 -1.07 9.60 10.35
CA PRO A 149 -2.31 10.23 10.81
C PRO A 149 -3.15 9.29 11.69
N ASP A 150 -3.71 9.84 12.77
CA ASP A 150 -4.53 9.14 13.77
C ASP A 150 -3.81 8.07 14.61
N SER A 151 -2.49 7.92 14.45
CA SER A 151 -1.67 7.01 15.26
C SER A 151 -1.40 7.55 16.67
N VAL A 152 -0.81 6.71 17.52
CA VAL A 152 -0.48 7.08 18.90
C VAL A 152 0.61 8.16 18.93
N GLY A 153 1.68 8.02 18.15
CA GLY A 153 2.77 8.98 18.10
C GLY A 153 2.35 10.32 17.48
N GLU A 154 1.50 10.30 16.44
CA GLU A 154 0.93 11.53 15.88
C GLU A 154 0.12 12.29 16.93
N LYS A 155 -0.89 11.64 17.55
CA LYS A 155 -1.71 12.24 18.61
C LYS A 155 -0.88 12.76 19.77
N PHE A 156 0.11 11.98 20.21
CA PHE A 156 1.04 12.38 21.27
C PHE A 156 1.83 13.64 20.90
N SER A 157 2.44 13.67 19.71
CA SER A 157 3.24 14.81 19.27
C SER A 157 2.40 16.07 19.02
N THR A 158 1.20 15.92 18.45
CA THR A 158 0.23 17.02 18.28
C THR A 158 -0.19 17.60 19.64
N GLN A 159 -0.48 16.74 20.62
CA GLN A 159 -0.77 17.19 21.98
C GLN A 159 0.44 17.89 22.61
N MET A 160 1.65 17.36 22.42
CA MET A 160 2.87 17.95 22.95
C MET A 160 3.12 19.35 22.37
N LEU A 161 2.96 19.53 21.06
CA LEU A 161 3.07 20.85 20.43
C LEU A 161 2.03 21.84 20.97
N HIS A 162 0.79 21.40 21.19
CA HIS A 162 -0.24 22.24 21.77
C HIS A 162 0.13 22.71 23.19
N GLU A 163 0.59 21.80 24.04
CA GLU A 163 1.01 22.12 25.42
C GLU A 163 2.23 23.06 25.46
N ILE A 164 3.17 22.87 24.54
CA ILE A 164 4.34 23.75 24.36
C ILE A 164 3.90 25.15 23.97
N ASP A 165 3.03 25.27 22.96
CA ASP A 165 2.51 26.56 22.49
C ASP A 165 1.80 27.31 23.63
N GLU A 166 0.93 26.65 24.37
CA GLU A 166 0.14 27.28 25.43
C GLU A 166 0.94 27.65 26.67
N LYS A 167 1.88 26.78 27.10
CA LYS A 167 2.52 26.91 28.43
C LYS A 167 3.93 27.49 28.42
N ILE A 168 4.67 27.37 27.32
CA ILE A 168 6.11 27.64 27.29
C ILE A 168 6.45 28.82 26.37
N LEU A 169 5.81 28.91 25.21
CA LEU A 169 6.21 29.86 24.17
C LEU A 169 5.62 31.27 24.38
N ASN A 170 6.43 32.28 24.06
CA ASN A 170 5.93 33.65 23.90
C ASN A 170 5.32 33.87 22.49
N ASN A 171 4.60 34.97 22.28
CA ASN A 171 3.90 35.23 21.01
C ASN A 171 4.80 35.19 19.76
N ALA A 172 6.06 35.63 19.84
CA ALA A 172 6.97 35.57 18.71
C ALA A 172 7.39 34.12 18.41
N GLN A 173 7.68 33.33 19.45
CA GLN A 173 8.01 31.92 19.34
C GLN A 173 6.82 31.08 18.86
N LYS A 174 5.59 31.38 19.31
CA LYS A 174 4.35 30.75 18.81
C LYS A 174 4.23 30.92 17.30
N SER A 175 4.45 32.15 16.80
CA SER A 175 4.44 32.41 15.36
C SER A 175 5.54 31.66 14.61
N GLN A 176 6.75 31.55 15.18
CA GLN A 176 7.84 30.76 14.59
C GLN A 176 7.49 29.27 14.53
N LEU A 177 6.93 28.72 15.62
CA LEU A 177 6.50 27.33 15.70
C LEU A 177 5.45 27.02 14.63
N HIS A 178 4.40 27.85 14.54
CA HIS A 178 3.33 27.66 13.55
C HIS A 178 3.85 27.71 12.11
N ILE A 179 4.75 28.65 11.79
CA ILE A 179 5.37 28.75 10.46
C ILE A 179 6.17 27.48 10.15
N ALA A 180 6.99 27.02 11.09
CA ALA A 180 7.82 25.84 10.92
C ALA A 180 7.00 24.54 10.80
N ASP A 181 5.94 24.40 11.59
CA ASP A 181 5.04 23.25 11.54
C ASP A 181 4.22 23.21 10.24
N THR A 182 3.75 24.38 9.78
CA THR A 182 3.08 24.51 8.47
C THR A 182 4.01 24.13 7.33
N GLU A 183 5.26 24.63 7.34
CA GLU A 183 6.25 24.32 6.33
C GLU A 183 6.60 22.82 6.32
N ARG A 184 6.83 22.24 7.51
CA ARG A 184 7.10 20.80 7.65
C ARG A 184 5.95 19.96 7.11
N THR A 185 4.71 20.31 7.46
CA THR A 185 3.51 19.62 6.96
C THR A 185 3.40 19.71 5.45
N GLU A 186 3.65 20.88 4.85
CA GLU A 186 3.59 21.04 3.39
C GLU A 186 4.74 20.29 2.70
N PHE A 187 5.94 20.26 3.27
CA PHE A 187 7.04 19.43 2.77
C PHE A 187 6.63 17.95 2.69
N GLN A 188 6.10 17.39 3.79
CA GLN A 188 5.68 15.99 3.85
C GLN A 188 4.57 15.69 2.84
N ARG A 189 3.51 16.53 2.81
CA ARG A 189 2.38 16.35 1.87
C ARG A 189 2.82 16.47 0.42
N SER A 190 3.67 17.45 0.09
CA SER A 190 4.23 17.63 -1.24
C SER A 190 5.06 16.42 -1.67
N ALA A 191 5.89 15.86 -0.78
CA ALA A 191 6.64 14.63 -1.04
C ALA A 191 5.74 13.43 -1.30
N PHE A 192 4.68 13.24 -0.50
CA PHE A 192 3.72 12.14 -0.72
C PHE A 192 2.90 12.31 -1.99
N ARG A 193 2.48 13.53 -2.36
CA ARG A 193 1.82 13.78 -3.65
C ARG A 193 2.73 13.44 -4.82
N LYS A 194 4.00 13.84 -4.79
CA LYS A 194 4.99 13.47 -5.82
C LYS A 194 5.18 11.96 -5.90
N TYR A 195 5.20 11.29 -4.75
CA TYR A 195 5.29 9.84 -4.68
C TYR A 195 4.08 9.15 -5.30
N VAL A 196 2.87 9.62 -4.99
CA VAL A 196 1.63 9.13 -5.61
C VAL A 196 1.65 9.31 -7.12
N VAL A 197 2.07 10.49 -7.63
CA VAL A 197 2.24 10.71 -9.07
C VAL A 197 3.24 9.72 -9.67
N MET A 198 4.34 9.43 -8.96
CA MET A 198 5.32 8.44 -9.39
C MET A 198 4.72 7.03 -9.46
N LEU A 199 3.84 6.64 -8.54
CA LEU A 199 3.15 5.34 -8.58
C LEU A 199 2.22 5.24 -9.81
N PHE A 200 1.59 6.33 -10.24
CA PHE A 200 0.91 6.37 -11.55
C PHE A 200 1.90 6.31 -12.70
N ASP A 201 3.01 7.04 -12.63
CA ASP A 201 4.06 7.07 -13.66
C ASP A 201 4.71 5.71 -13.90
N GLN A 202 4.92 4.92 -12.85
CA GLN A 202 5.44 3.56 -12.94
C GLN A 202 4.59 2.66 -13.86
N GLU A 203 3.27 2.85 -13.86
CA GLU A 203 2.35 2.03 -14.66
C GLU A 203 1.94 2.68 -15.98
N LEU A 204 1.93 4.02 -16.05
CA LEU A 204 1.38 4.78 -17.17
C LEU A 204 2.44 5.50 -18.02
N PHE A 205 3.71 5.49 -17.60
CA PHE A 205 4.83 6.14 -18.29
C PHE A 205 4.53 7.61 -18.66
N LEU A 206 4.23 8.41 -17.63
CA LEU A 206 3.85 9.81 -17.75
C LEU A 206 5.02 10.65 -18.31
N THR A 207 4.69 11.64 -19.12
CA THR A 207 5.66 12.68 -19.50
C THR A 207 5.88 13.65 -18.33
N ALA A 208 6.94 14.47 -18.40
CA ALA A 208 7.19 15.50 -17.40
C ALA A 208 6.01 16.47 -17.25
N GLU A 209 5.35 16.85 -18.36
CA GLU A 209 4.16 17.71 -18.34
C GLU A 209 2.96 17.03 -17.67
N GLN A 210 2.74 15.73 -17.93
CA GLN A 210 1.66 14.96 -17.31
C GLN A 210 1.88 14.80 -15.80
N ARG A 211 3.12 14.50 -15.38
CA ARG A 211 3.50 14.45 -13.96
C ARG A 211 3.19 15.78 -13.26
N GLN A 212 3.58 16.89 -13.88
CA GLN A 212 3.36 18.22 -13.31
C GLN A 212 1.86 18.55 -13.19
N LYS A 213 1.07 18.29 -14.23
CA LYS A 213 -0.40 18.49 -14.19
C LYS A 213 -1.07 17.65 -13.11
N MET A 214 -0.70 16.37 -12.99
CA MET A 214 -1.25 15.50 -11.96
C MET A 214 -0.86 15.96 -10.55
N PHE A 215 0.37 16.42 -10.37
CA PHE A 215 0.83 17.01 -9.11
C PHE A 215 0.06 18.29 -8.75
N GLU A 216 -0.22 19.16 -9.73
CA GLU A 216 -1.03 20.37 -9.55
C GLU A 216 -2.46 20.04 -9.13
N GLU A 217 -3.11 19.06 -9.77
CA GLU A 217 -4.45 18.58 -9.39
C GLU A 217 -4.46 18.03 -7.95
N LEU A 218 -3.46 17.22 -7.57
CA LEU A 218 -3.35 16.72 -6.19
C LEU A 218 -3.04 17.81 -5.17
N THR A 219 -2.33 18.86 -5.58
CA THR A 219 -2.03 20.02 -4.71
C THR A 219 -3.27 20.87 -4.48
N ALA A 220 -4.16 20.95 -5.47
CA ALA A 220 -5.45 21.64 -5.35
C ALA A 220 -6.44 20.94 -4.41
N SER A 221 -6.20 19.68 -4.05
CA SER A 221 -7.03 18.91 -3.11
C SER A 221 -6.16 18.29 -2.00
N PRO A 222 -5.65 19.13 -1.08
CA PRO A 222 -4.59 18.75 -0.15
C PRO A 222 -4.98 17.65 0.84
N GLU A 223 -6.27 17.44 1.08
CA GLU A 223 -6.84 16.39 1.93
C GLU A 223 -6.83 15.00 1.29
N LEU A 224 -6.61 14.90 -0.03
CA LEU A 224 -6.65 13.62 -0.75
C LEU A 224 -5.46 12.73 -0.45
N VAL A 225 -4.28 13.33 -0.28
CA VAL A 225 -3.01 12.61 -0.09
C VAL A 225 -2.34 13.16 1.16
N THR A 226 -2.55 12.46 2.27
CA THR A 226 -1.96 12.77 3.58
C THR A 226 -0.91 11.74 4.01
N VAL A 227 -0.84 10.60 3.32
CA VAL A 227 0.08 9.48 3.56
C VAL A 227 0.61 8.94 2.22
N PRO A 228 1.69 8.13 2.20
CA PRO A 228 2.18 7.52 0.97
C PRO A 228 1.53 6.16 0.63
N PHE A 229 0.65 5.61 1.49
CA PHE A 229 0.11 4.25 1.33
C PHE A 229 -1.00 4.18 0.28
N TYR A 230 -0.62 4.13 -1.00
CA TYR A 230 -1.54 3.87 -2.10
C TYR A 230 -1.09 2.69 -2.97
N SER A 231 -2.07 1.95 -3.47
CA SER A 231 -1.87 0.88 -4.45
C SER A 231 -3.09 0.75 -5.37
N PHE A 232 -2.88 0.23 -6.58
CA PHE A 232 -3.98 -0.10 -7.49
C PHE A 232 -4.80 -1.27 -6.93
N THR A 233 -4.12 -2.24 -6.32
CA THR A 233 -4.68 -3.44 -5.68
C THR A 233 -4.72 -3.30 -4.15
N GLY A 234 -5.09 -2.13 -3.62
CA GLY A 234 -5.00 -1.80 -2.19
C GLY A 234 -5.38 -2.94 -1.23
N GLN A 235 -4.41 -3.43 -0.47
CA GLN A 235 -4.59 -4.44 0.58
C GLN A 235 -4.09 -3.89 1.92
N ALA A 236 -5.00 -3.68 2.87
CA ALA A 236 -4.67 -3.11 4.19
C ALA A 236 -4.14 -4.16 5.20
N TYR A 237 -3.41 -5.17 4.73
CA TYR A 237 -3.02 -6.32 5.55
C TYR A 237 -1.86 -6.02 6.51
N CYS A 238 -0.89 -5.22 6.06
CA CYS A 238 0.29 -4.85 6.85
C CYS A 238 0.38 -3.34 7.01
N LEU A 239 0.43 -2.61 5.91
CA LEU A 239 0.27 -1.16 5.88
C LEU A 239 -1.15 -0.79 5.43
N PRO A 240 -1.72 0.34 5.88
CA PRO A 240 -3.09 0.73 5.57
C PRO A 240 -3.20 1.32 4.15
N TYR A 241 -2.89 0.51 3.13
CA TYR A 241 -2.98 0.92 1.74
C TYR A 241 -4.40 1.28 1.34
N GLN A 242 -4.53 2.48 0.76
CA GLN A 242 -5.73 2.95 0.11
C GLN A 242 -5.70 2.61 -1.38
N SER A 243 -6.86 2.32 -1.96
CA SER A 243 -6.96 2.09 -3.41
C SER A 243 -6.86 3.42 -4.16
N PHE A 244 -6.11 3.45 -5.27
CA PHE A 244 -6.07 4.59 -6.18
C PHE A 244 -7.44 4.98 -6.75
N SER A 245 -8.43 4.08 -6.73
CA SER A 245 -9.81 4.41 -7.10
C SER A 245 -10.38 5.60 -6.30
N GLN A 246 -9.95 5.79 -5.05
CA GLN A 246 -10.36 6.91 -4.21
C GLN A 246 -9.80 8.26 -4.68
N ILE A 247 -8.61 8.24 -5.28
CA ILE A 247 -7.98 9.42 -5.87
C ILE A 247 -8.62 9.71 -7.24
N GLN A 248 -8.77 8.68 -8.08
CA GLN A 248 -9.30 8.82 -9.44
C GLN A 248 -10.70 9.43 -9.51
N THR A 249 -11.55 9.15 -8.52
CA THR A 249 -12.91 9.71 -8.48
C THR A 249 -12.93 11.19 -8.09
N LYS A 250 -11.81 11.73 -7.57
CA LYS A 250 -11.73 13.07 -6.99
C LYS A 250 -10.82 14.03 -7.75
N ILE A 251 -9.88 13.53 -8.56
CA ILE A 251 -9.02 14.36 -9.41
C ILE A 251 -9.39 14.22 -10.89
N LYS A 252 -9.14 15.28 -11.66
CA LYS A 252 -9.28 15.23 -13.11
C LYS A 252 -8.04 14.60 -13.72
N LEU A 253 -8.23 13.51 -14.47
CA LEU A 253 -7.16 12.80 -15.18
C LEU A 253 -7.14 13.11 -16.68
N ASP A 254 -7.63 14.30 -17.07
CA ASP A 254 -7.70 14.77 -18.46
C ASP A 254 -6.32 14.94 -19.12
N CYS A 255 -5.25 14.91 -18.32
CA CYS A 255 -3.88 14.93 -18.82
C CYS A 255 -3.41 13.58 -19.42
N LEU A 256 -4.15 12.50 -19.19
CA LEU A 256 -3.82 11.16 -19.69
C LEU A 256 -4.32 10.97 -21.13
N ASP A 257 -3.50 10.37 -21.98
CA ASP A 257 -3.92 9.97 -23.33
C ASP A 257 -4.81 8.71 -23.32
N LEU A 258 -5.36 8.34 -24.48
CA LEU A 258 -6.24 7.18 -24.60
C LEU A 258 -5.58 5.86 -24.18
N GLN A 259 -4.30 5.64 -24.50
CA GLN A 259 -3.60 4.40 -24.14
C GLN A 259 -3.39 4.32 -22.63
N GLN A 260 -3.04 5.45 -21.99
CA GLN A 260 -2.90 5.57 -20.55
C GLN A 260 -4.24 5.41 -19.84
N GLN A 261 -5.34 5.94 -20.40
CA GLN A 261 -6.69 5.75 -19.86
C GLN A 261 -7.12 4.29 -19.94
N ASP A 262 -6.82 3.58 -21.05
CA ASP A 262 -7.15 2.17 -21.19
C ASP A 262 -6.33 1.30 -20.24
N ARG A 263 -5.03 1.56 -20.10
CA ARG A 263 -4.18 0.92 -19.08
C ARG A 263 -4.69 1.20 -17.67
N LEU A 264 -5.14 2.43 -17.40
CA LEU A 264 -5.66 2.78 -16.09
C LEU A 264 -6.94 2.02 -15.74
N LYS A 265 -7.83 1.79 -16.72
CA LYS A 265 -9.01 0.95 -16.54
C LYS A 265 -8.63 -0.48 -16.20
N ASP A 266 -7.57 -1.03 -16.82
CA ASP A 266 -7.10 -2.38 -16.45
C ASP A 266 -6.70 -2.43 -14.98
N LEU A 267 -5.94 -1.43 -14.52
CA LEU A 267 -5.43 -1.34 -13.14
C LEU A 267 -6.54 -1.14 -12.10
N THR A 268 -7.66 -0.51 -12.46
CA THR A 268 -8.75 -0.18 -11.52
C THR A 268 -10.07 -0.88 -11.80
N SER A 269 -10.11 -1.79 -12.77
CA SER A 269 -11.27 -2.62 -13.06
C SER A 269 -11.59 -3.50 -11.84
N ASN A 270 -12.48 -2.98 -10.98
CA ASN A 270 -12.88 -3.55 -9.70
C ASN A 270 -13.17 -5.05 -9.82
N ASN A 271 -12.25 -5.88 -9.31
CA ASN A 271 -12.62 -7.21 -8.86
C ASN A 271 -12.91 -7.09 -7.35
N PRO A 272 -14.18 -7.05 -6.93
CA PRO A 272 -14.56 -6.84 -5.53
C PRO A 272 -14.02 -7.90 -4.56
N ASN A 273 -13.42 -8.97 -5.07
CA ASN A 273 -12.83 -10.05 -4.28
C ASN A 273 -11.32 -9.88 -4.00
N GLY A 274 -10.68 -8.78 -4.41
CA GLY A 274 -9.26 -8.51 -4.12
C GLY A 274 -8.24 -9.40 -4.86
N ASN A 275 -8.69 -10.44 -5.57
CA ASN A 275 -7.87 -11.35 -6.37
C ASN A 275 -7.70 -10.86 -7.83
N GLN A 276 -7.31 -9.59 -8.03
CA GLN A 276 -6.99 -9.08 -9.37
C GLN A 276 -5.70 -9.68 -9.95
N ASN A 277 -4.90 -10.36 -9.12
CA ASN A 277 -3.60 -10.92 -9.48
C ASN A 277 -3.61 -12.46 -9.66
N TYR A 278 -4.77 -13.11 -9.50
CA TYR A 278 -4.85 -14.57 -9.48
C TYR A 278 -6.05 -15.12 -10.28
N VAL A 279 -5.81 -16.19 -11.02
CA VAL A 279 -6.87 -17.10 -11.50
C VAL A 279 -7.12 -18.13 -10.41
N MET A 280 -8.34 -18.15 -9.87
CA MET A 280 -8.77 -19.13 -8.87
C MET A 280 -9.35 -20.36 -9.54
N PHE A 281 -9.03 -21.53 -9.00
CA PHE A 281 -9.54 -22.82 -9.44
C PHE A 281 -10.14 -23.55 -8.25
N GLN A 282 -11.33 -24.12 -8.43
CA GLN A 282 -11.99 -24.93 -7.40
C GLN A 282 -12.15 -26.38 -7.88
N SER A 283 -11.93 -27.33 -6.98
CA SER A 283 -12.10 -28.77 -7.29
C SER A 283 -13.50 -29.14 -7.76
N SER A 284 -14.52 -28.34 -7.44
CA SER A 284 -15.90 -28.52 -7.89
C SER A 284 -16.14 -28.14 -9.36
N GLU A 285 -15.25 -27.38 -9.98
CA GLU A 285 -15.41 -26.90 -11.37
C GLU A 285 -15.04 -27.98 -12.41
N GLY A 286 -14.11 -28.87 -12.06
CA GLY A 286 -13.59 -29.90 -12.97
C GLY A 286 -12.58 -29.37 -14.00
N VAL A 287 -11.84 -30.30 -14.63
CA VAL A 287 -10.69 -29.97 -15.50
C VAL A 287 -11.09 -29.17 -16.74
N GLU A 288 -12.26 -29.43 -17.33
CA GLU A 288 -12.74 -28.69 -18.50
C GLU A 288 -13.01 -27.22 -18.18
N GLN A 289 -13.61 -26.94 -17.03
CA GLN A 289 -13.86 -25.58 -16.59
C GLN A 289 -12.55 -24.86 -16.21
N TRP A 290 -11.58 -25.56 -15.62
CA TRP A 290 -10.25 -25.00 -15.41
C TRP A 290 -9.58 -24.60 -16.72
N ALA A 291 -9.65 -25.46 -17.74
CA ALA A 291 -9.10 -25.15 -19.06
C ALA A 291 -9.80 -23.93 -19.70
N GLU A 292 -11.12 -23.81 -19.54
CA GLU A 292 -11.86 -22.63 -20.01
C GLU A 292 -11.49 -21.37 -19.23
N ASN A 293 -11.32 -21.45 -17.90
CA ASN A 293 -10.87 -20.33 -17.08
C ASN A 293 -9.48 -19.86 -17.52
N VAL A 294 -8.55 -20.78 -17.80
CA VAL A 294 -7.22 -20.44 -18.35
C VAL A 294 -7.35 -19.78 -19.73
N ARG A 295 -8.25 -20.27 -20.60
CA ARG A 295 -8.46 -19.70 -21.93
C ARG A 295 -8.99 -18.27 -21.87
N LEU A 296 -9.99 -18.01 -21.03
CA LEU A 296 -10.57 -16.67 -20.84
C LEU A 296 -9.55 -15.72 -20.21
N ALA A 297 -8.83 -16.19 -19.18
CA ALA A 297 -7.76 -15.42 -18.55
C ALA A 297 -6.65 -15.09 -19.55
N ALA A 298 -6.25 -16.02 -20.42
CA ALA A 298 -5.22 -15.76 -21.45
C ALA A 298 -5.62 -14.62 -22.41
N ILE A 299 -6.89 -14.53 -22.80
CA ILE A 299 -7.39 -13.46 -23.67
C ILE A 299 -7.29 -12.11 -22.94
N MET A 300 -7.74 -12.05 -21.69
CA MET A 300 -7.68 -10.85 -20.86
C MET A 300 -6.23 -10.42 -20.61
N GLN A 301 -5.37 -11.35 -20.21
CA GLN A 301 -3.96 -11.11 -19.93
C GLN A 301 -3.20 -10.62 -21.17
N ARG A 302 -3.52 -11.16 -22.35
CA ARG A 302 -2.98 -10.66 -23.62
C ARG A 302 -3.31 -9.18 -23.83
N GLN A 303 -4.54 -8.77 -23.56
CA GLN A 303 -4.96 -7.39 -23.71
C GLN A 303 -4.25 -6.47 -22.70
N ILE A 304 -4.21 -6.85 -21.42
CA ILE A 304 -3.53 -6.12 -20.35
C ILE A 304 -2.05 -5.89 -20.70
N TYR A 305 -1.36 -6.92 -21.17
CA TYR A 305 0.05 -6.83 -21.53
C TYR A 305 0.28 -5.94 -22.76
N LEU A 306 -0.63 -5.97 -23.75
CA LEU A 306 -0.57 -5.08 -24.90
C LEU A 306 -0.84 -3.61 -24.53
N HIS A 307 -1.78 -3.34 -23.60
CA HIS A 307 -1.99 -1.99 -23.09
C HIS A 307 -0.76 -1.48 -22.32
N ALA A 308 -0.11 -2.33 -21.52
CA ALA A 308 1.13 -2.01 -20.81
C ALA A 308 2.31 -1.72 -21.77
N ALA A 309 2.36 -2.41 -22.92
CA ALA A 309 3.33 -2.09 -23.97
C ALA A 309 2.96 -0.80 -24.71
N ALA A 310 1.67 -0.56 -24.99
CA ALA A 310 1.20 0.63 -25.69
C ALA A 310 1.59 1.92 -24.94
N VAL A 311 1.38 1.99 -23.62
CA VAL A 311 1.78 3.18 -22.84
C VAL A 311 3.29 3.44 -22.89
N ARG A 312 4.12 2.40 -22.91
CA ARG A 312 5.57 2.51 -23.09
C ARG A 312 5.92 3.04 -24.48
N ILE A 313 5.28 2.52 -25.53
CA ILE A 313 5.47 3.00 -26.92
C ILE A 313 5.08 4.48 -27.01
N GLY A 314 3.89 4.86 -26.52
CA GLY A 314 3.43 6.24 -26.54
C GLY A 314 4.35 7.19 -25.76
N HIS A 315 4.93 6.73 -24.64
CA HIS A 315 5.97 7.47 -23.95
C HIS A 315 7.22 7.68 -24.83
N LEU A 316 7.73 6.61 -25.45
CA LEU A 316 8.90 6.69 -26.31
C LEU A 316 8.66 7.55 -27.56
N GLU A 317 7.47 7.48 -28.16
CA GLU A 317 7.09 8.36 -29.27
C GLU A 317 7.26 9.83 -28.92
N ARG A 318 6.80 10.22 -27.72
CA ARG A 318 6.89 11.61 -27.25
C ARG A 318 8.29 12.00 -26.81
N SER A 319 8.96 11.13 -26.05
CA SER A 319 10.25 11.42 -25.42
C SER A 319 11.42 11.27 -26.41
N ALA A 320 11.40 10.24 -27.26
CA ALA A 320 12.44 9.94 -28.24
C ALA A 320 12.17 10.51 -29.63
N LYS A 321 10.95 11.02 -29.89
CA LYS A 321 10.49 11.46 -31.22
C LYS A 321 10.63 10.35 -32.26
N LEU A 322 10.13 9.16 -31.92
CA LEU A 322 10.17 8.00 -32.82
C LEU A 322 9.50 8.31 -34.16
N THR A 323 10.04 7.75 -35.25
CA THR A 323 9.36 7.79 -36.55
C THR A 323 8.17 6.82 -36.55
N PRO A 324 7.17 6.99 -37.44
CA PRO A 324 6.06 6.05 -37.58
C PRO A 324 6.52 4.61 -37.82
N GLU A 325 7.61 4.41 -38.54
CA GLU A 325 8.19 3.08 -38.78
C GLU A 325 8.77 2.46 -37.50
N GLN A 326 9.43 3.25 -36.66
CA GLN A 326 9.95 2.80 -35.37
C GLN A 326 8.81 2.45 -34.40
N SER A 327 7.76 3.27 -34.36
CA SER A 327 6.55 2.97 -33.58
C SER A 327 5.86 1.69 -34.04
N ALA A 328 5.74 1.49 -35.36
CA ALA A 328 5.16 0.29 -35.94
C ALA A 328 6.01 -0.95 -35.61
N TYR A 329 7.34 -0.81 -35.63
CA TYR A 329 8.27 -1.88 -35.25
C TYR A 329 8.13 -2.27 -33.78
N LEU A 330 8.10 -1.29 -32.85
CA LEU A 330 7.84 -1.56 -31.43
C LEU A 330 6.47 -2.20 -31.20
N SER A 331 5.44 -1.76 -31.93
CA SER A 331 4.09 -2.33 -31.86
C SER A 331 4.01 -3.77 -32.38
N LEU A 332 4.89 -4.16 -33.31
CA LEU A 332 5.01 -5.54 -33.77
C LEU A 332 5.79 -6.38 -32.75
N ALA A 333 6.89 -5.86 -32.22
CA ALA A 333 7.69 -6.51 -31.19
C ALA A 333 6.87 -6.79 -29.93
N SER A 334 6.04 -5.84 -29.48
CA SER A 334 5.16 -6.04 -28.32
C SER A 334 4.18 -7.20 -28.53
N LYS A 335 3.60 -7.36 -29.72
CA LYS A 335 2.74 -8.50 -30.05
C LYS A 335 3.50 -9.84 -29.97
N GLY A 336 4.76 -9.85 -30.41
CA GLY A 336 5.65 -11.00 -30.28
C GLY A 336 5.93 -11.33 -28.81
N ALA A 337 6.37 -10.35 -28.04
CA ALA A 337 6.63 -10.47 -26.60
C ALA A 337 5.39 -10.95 -25.82
N THR A 338 4.22 -10.37 -26.08
CA THR A 338 2.96 -10.82 -25.45
C THR A 338 2.65 -12.27 -25.78
N THR A 339 2.87 -12.70 -27.03
CA THR A 339 2.56 -14.07 -27.44
C THR A 339 3.42 -15.09 -26.69
N VAL A 340 4.71 -14.77 -26.53
CA VAL A 340 5.65 -15.59 -25.74
C VAL A 340 5.23 -15.61 -24.27
N ALA A 341 5.04 -14.44 -23.65
CA ALA A 341 4.68 -14.35 -22.22
C ALA A 341 3.37 -15.09 -21.90
N VAL A 342 2.35 -15.00 -22.77
CA VAL A 342 1.08 -15.73 -22.58
C VAL A 342 1.27 -17.24 -22.76
N ALA A 343 2.12 -17.67 -23.70
CA ALA A 343 2.40 -19.10 -23.89
C ALA A 343 3.10 -19.70 -22.67
N GLU A 344 4.16 -19.04 -22.18
CA GLU A 344 4.91 -19.45 -20.98
C GLU A 344 4.00 -19.49 -19.74
N TRP A 345 3.17 -18.48 -19.54
CA TRP A 345 2.21 -18.45 -18.44
C TRP A 345 1.19 -19.59 -18.52
N ARG A 346 0.68 -19.89 -19.72
CA ARG A 346 -0.26 -21.02 -19.91
C ARG A 346 0.40 -22.35 -19.61
N GLU A 347 1.65 -22.53 -20.05
CA GLU A 347 2.42 -23.75 -19.76
C GLU A 347 2.64 -23.92 -18.25
N SER A 348 3.11 -22.88 -17.56
CA SER A 348 3.30 -22.89 -16.10
C SER A 348 1.99 -23.13 -15.33
N THR A 349 0.89 -22.51 -15.77
CA THR A 349 -0.43 -22.71 -15.17
C THR A 349 -0.93 -24.14 -15.42
N GLN A 350 -0.71 -24.70 -16.61
CA GLN A 350 -1.09 -26.08 -16.91
C GLN A 350 -0.29 -27.08 -16.06
N GLN A 351 1.02 -26.86 -15.88
CA GLN A 351 1.83 -27.68 -14.97
C GLN A 351 1.29 -27.64 -13.54
N THR A 352 0.85 -26.46 -13.07
CA THR A 352 0.22 -26.32 -11.75
C THR A 352 -1.11 -27.09 -11.68
N ILE A 353 -1.94 -26.99 -12.71
CA ILE A 353 -3.21 -27.75 -12.81
C ILE A 353 -2.94 -29.26 -12.80
N ASP A 354 -1.97 -29.74 -13.57
CA ASP A 354 -1.63 -31.17 -13.66
C ASP A 354 -1.14 -31.71 -12.31
N GLN A 355 -0.31 -30.93 -11.60
CA GLN A 355 0.15 -31.25 -10.24
C GLN A 355 -1.03 -31.33 -9.26
N MET A 356 -1.94 -30.36 -9.29
CA MET A 356 -3.12 -30.34 -8.42
C MET A 356 -4.10 -31.46 -8.77
N GLN A 357 -4.25 -31.79 -10.06
CA GLN A 357 -5.05 -32.93 -10.51
C GLN A 357 -4.50 -34.25 -10.00
N ALA A 358 -3.17 -34.44 -9.99
CA ALA A 358 -2.55 -35.62 -9.40
C ALA A 358 -2.81 -35.70 -7.88
N GLN A 359 -2.84 -34.56 -7.18
CA GLN A 359 -3.17 -34.48 -5.76
C GLN A 359 -4.66 -34.72 -5.46
N MET A 360 -5.57 -34.43 -6.39
CA MET A 360 -7.01 -34.78 -6.26
C MET A 360 -7.23 -36.27 -6.06
N GLY A 361 -6.40 -37.12 -6.67
CA GLY A 361 -6.48 -38.56 -6.50
C GLY A 361 -6.15 -39.03 -5.09
N GLN A 362 -5.48 -38.20 -4.28
CA GLN A 362 -5.01 -38.53 -2.93
C GLN A 362 -5.76 -37.78 -1.82
N ASN A 363 -6.22 -36.56 -2.08
CA ASN A 363 -6.93 -35.71 -1.10
C ASN A 363 -8.45 -35.86 -1.24
N GLN A 364 -9.11 -36.37 -0.19
CA GLN A 364 -10.58 -36.36 -0.12
C GLN A 364 -11.09 -34.99 0.33
N GLY A 365 -11.82 -34.28 -0.52
CA GLY A 365 -12.54 -33.04 -0.15
C GLY A 365 -12.54 -31.96 -1.24
N ASN A 366 -13.30 -30.89 -0.98
CA ASN A 366 -13.24 -29.69 -1.82
C ASN A 366 -11.99 -28.88 -1.46
N PHE A 367 -11.20 -28.50 -2.46
CA PHE A 367 -10.06 -27.62 -2.29
C PHE A 367 -10.04 -26.56 -3.39
N ALA A 368 -9.31 -25.48 -3.15
CA ALA A 368 -9.09 -24.42 -4.12
C ALA A 368 -7.60 -24.14 -4.22
N PHE A 369 -7.16 -23.75 -5.40
CA PHE A 369 -5.80 -23.29 -5.67
C PHE A 369 -5.85 -22.12 -6.64
N SER A 370 -4.71 -21.49 -6.88
CA SER A 370 -4.62 -20.35 -7.79
C SER A 370 -3.35 -20.37 -8.60
N SER A 371 -3.40 -19.67 -9.74
CA SER A 371 -2.23 -19.31 -10.53
C SER A 371 -2.14 -17.78 -10.60
N GLN A 372 -0.93 -17.25 -10.46
CA GLN A 372 -0.68 -15.81 -10.61
C GLN A 372 -0.90 -15.38 -12.06
N HIS A 373 -1.35 -14.14 -12.27
CA HIS A 373 -1.40 -13.53 -13.60
C HIS A 373 -0.01 -13.20 -14.15
N ILE A 374 0.05 -12.83 -15.44
CA ILE A 374 1.30 -12.43 -16.09
C ILE A 374 1.74 -11.10 -15.50
N SER A 375 2.95 -11.04 -14.95
CA SER A 375 3.53 -9.75 -14.57
C SER A 375 3.86 -8.94 -15.82
N VAL A 376 3.34 -7.71 -15.90
CA VAL A 376 3.68 -6.76 -16.97
C VAL A 376 5.15 -6.29 -16.90
N ASP A 377 5.80 -6.41 -15.74
CA ASP A 377 7.22 -6.14 -15.59
C ASP A 377 8.07 -7.15 -16.38
N GLY A 378 7.52 -8.32 -16.67
CA GLY A 378 8.13 -9.31 -17.55
C GLY A 378 8.42 -8.76 -18.96
N LEU A 379 7.76 -7.67 -19.38
CA LEU A 379 8.04 -7.03 -20.67
C LEU A 379 9.47 -6.52 -20.73
N ASP A 380 9.97 -5.93 -19.65
CA ASP A 380 11.32 -5.35 -19.57
C ASP A 380 12.42 -6.41 -19.42
N SER A 381 12.05 -7.69 -19.31
CA SER A 381 12.97 -8.84 -19.38
C SER A 381 12.76 -9.72 -20.62
N ASN A 382 11.76 -9.41 -21.46
CA ASN A 382 11.47 -10.17 -22.67
C ASN A 382 12.48 -9.82 -23.78
N GLU A 383 13.17 -10.82 -24.33
CA GLU A 383 14.23 -10.60 -25.33
C GLU A 383 13.73 -9.91 -26.61
N ILE A 384 12.54 -10.26 -27.09
CA ILE A 384 11.94 -9.64 -28.30
C ILE A 384 11.73 -8.14 -28.05
N TRP A 385 11.23 -7.78 -26.88
CA TRP A 385 11.02 -6.39 -26.51
C TRP A 385 12.35 -5.65 -26.34
N LEU A 386 13.30 -6.23 -25.60
CA LEU A 386 14.60 -5.63 -25.35
C LEU A 386 15.41 -5.39 -26.63
N ASP A 387 15.40 -6.35 -27.57
CA ASP A 387 16.05 -6.18 -28.87
C ASP A 387 15.41 -5.05 -29.67
N ALA A 388 14.08 -4.91 -29.59
CA ALA A 388 13.37 -3.84 -30.29
C ALA A 388 13.66 -2.45 -29.68
N ILE A 389 13.73 -2.34 -28.36
CA ILE A 389 14.12 -1.12 -27.64
C ILE A 389 15.54 -0.69 -28.01
N ARG A 390 16.49 -1.64 -28.06
CA ARG A 390 17.87 -1.38 -28.50
C ARG A 390 17.92 -0.89 -29.95
N ALA A 391 17.13 -1.49 -30.84
CA ALA A 391 17.11 -1.12 -32.26
C ALA A 391 16.60 0.31 -32.53
N VAL A 392 15.78 0.88 -31.63
CA VAL A 392 15.31 2.28 -31.73
C VAL A 392 16.14 3.26 -30.90
N ASN A 393 17.25 2.82 -30.30
CA ASN A 393 18.15 3.62 -29.44
C ASN A 393 17.45 4.31 -28.26
N ALA A 394 16.49 3.63 -27.62
CA ALA A 394 15.69 4.20 -26.54
C ALA A 394 16.24 3.96 -25.12
N ASP A 395 17.41 3.32 -24.97
CA ASP A 395 17.94 2.87 -23.67
C ASP A 395 18.18 4.01 -22.67
N GLN A 396 18.62 5.18 -23.16
CA GLN A 396 18.94 6.33 -22.32
C GLN A 396 17.69 6.91 -21.63
N LEU A 397 16.54 6.90 -22.30
CA LEU A 397 15.28 7.43 -21.76
C LEU A 397 14.74 6.57 -20.62
N ALA A 398 14.98 5.26 -20.67
CA ALA A 398 14.65 4.38 -19.55
C ALA A 398 15.51 4.71 -18.31
N GLY A 399 16.75 5.16 -18.50
CA GLY A 399 17.62 5.62 -17.41
C GLY A 399 17.12 6.91 -16.74
N ASP A 400 16.68 7.88 -17.55
CA ASP A 400 16.13 9.15 -17.04
C ASP A 400 14.83 8.94 -16.26
N HIS A 401 13.95 8.06 -16.76
CA HIS A 401 12.71 7.69 -16.07
C HIS A 401 12.98 7.03 -14.72
N ARG A 402 13.88 6.04 -14.66
CA ARG A 402 14.30 5.40 -13.40
C ARG A 402 14.90 6.39 -12.40
N SER A 403 15.70 7.34 -12.88
CA SER A 403 16.30 8.37 -12.03
C SER A 403 15.22 9.29 -11.43
N ALA A 404 14.22 9.68 -12.24
CA ALA A 404 13.09 10.47 -11.75
C ALA A 404 12.25 9.70 -10.70
N MET A 405 12.03 8.40 -10.91
CA MET A 405 11.35 7.55 -9.95
C MET A 405 12.12 7.45 -8.62
N ARG A 406 13.43 7.23 -8.69
CA ARG A 406 14.31 7.18 -7.52
C ARG A 406 14.28 8.49 -6.73
N GLY A 407 14.31 9.64 -7.42
CA GLY A 407 14.20 10.95 -6.78
C GLY A 407 12.87 11.14 -6.02
N ALA A 408 11.74 10.72 -6.61
CA ALA A 408 10.44 10.77 -5.94
C ALA A 408 10.35 9.83 -4.73
N GLN A 409 10.93 8.63 -4.83
CA GLN A 409 11.05 7.68 -3.72
C GLN A 409 11.91 8.22 -2.59
N ALA A 410 13.08 8.78 -2.92
CA ALA A 410 13.97 9.39 -1.95
C ALA A 410 13.28 10.52 -1.18
N ASN A 411 12.50 11.35 -1.89
CA ASN A 411 11.73 12.42 -1.27
C ASN A 411 10.65 11.89 -0.33
N ALA A 412 9.92 10.85 -0.73
CA ALA A 412 8.90 10.20 0.12
C ALA A 412 9.51 9.57 1.37
N VAL A 413 10.62 8.84 1.21
CA VAL A 413 11.33 8.21 2.33
C VAL A 413 11.92 9.27 3.27
N THR A 414 12.42 10.38 2.74
CA THR A 414 12.89 11.51 3.56
C THR A 414 11.74 12.13 4.35
N ALA A 415 10.54 12.26 3.76
CA ALA A 415 9.35 12.72 4.47
C ALA A 415 8.90 11.73 5.56
N LEU A 416 8.96 10.42 5.31
CA LEU A 416 8.70 9.38 6.31
C LEU A 416 9.70 9.43 7.47
N LEU A 417 10.98 9.60 7.17
CA LEU A 417 12.02 9.81 8.18
C LEU A 417 11.77 11.10 8.96
N ASP A 418 11.36 12.19 8.30
CA ASP A 418 11.04 13.45 8.96
C ASP A 418 9.87 13.33 9.94
N GLN A 419 8.85 12.52 9.63
CA GLN A 419 7.72 12.26 10.55
C GLN A 419 8.19 11.70 11.90
N GLU A 420 9.24 10.89 11.89
CA GLU A 420 9.83 10.26 13.09
C GLU A 420 10.92 11.13 13.73
N LEU A 421 11.77 11.76 12.92
CA LEU A 421 13.00 12.44 13.36
C LEU A 421 12.81 13.93 13.64
N TRP A 422 11.73 14.56 13.17
CA TRP A 422 11.49 16.00 13.32
C TRP A 422 12.70 16.82 12.84
N MET A 423 13.01 16.71 11.54
CA MET A 423 14.21 17.28 10.95
C MET A 423 14.02 18.77 10.60
N LEU A 424 15.07 19.55 10.82
CA LEU A 424 15.17 20.93 10.31
C LEU A 424 15.25 20.93 8.76
N PRO A 425 14.89 22.05 8.08
CA PRO A 425 14.92 22.13 6.62
C PRO A 425 16.25 21.71 5.98
N GLU A 426 17.37 22.17 6.54
CA GLU A 426 18.73 21.85 6.09
C GLU A 426 19.09 20.36 6.31
N GLN A 427 18.56 19.76 7.38
CA GLN A 427 18.71 18.33 7.64
C GLN A 427 17.91 17.53 6.61
N ARG A 428 16.68 17.95 6.27
CA ARG A 428 15.86 17.30 5.23
C ARG A 428 16.54 17.34 3.86
N ALA A 429 17.12 18.48 3.48
CA ALA A 429 17.84 18.60 2.21
C ALA A 429 19.03 17.63 2.13
N SER A 430 19.83 17.57 3.20
CA SER A 430 20.99 16.66 3.28
C SER A 430 20.56 15.18 3.37
N ALA A 431 19.49 14.89 4.12
CA ALA A 431 18.92 13.54 4.21
C ALA A 431 18.39 13.05 2.86
N LEU A 432 17.80 13.93 2.05
CA LEU A 432 17.33 13.62 0.71
C LEU A 432 18.49 13.18 -0.20
N GLU A 433 19.59 13.93 -0.22
CA GLU A 433 20.77 13.58 -1.01
C GLU A 433 21.35 12.21 -0.60
N LEU A 434 21.43 11.95 0.71
CA LEU A 434 21.92 10.66 1.23
C LEU A 434 20.95 9.52 0.92
N THR A 435 19.65 9.75 1.03
CA THR A 435 18.62 8.76 0.75
C THR A 435 18.59 8.40 -0.74
N GLU A 436 18.67 9.39 -1.63
CA GLU A 436 18.71 9.14 -3.07
C GLU A 436 19.98 8.36 -3.47
N ALA A 437 21.12 8.67 -2.85
CA ALA A 437 22.39 8.01 -3.14
C ALA A 437 22.42 6.52 -2.79
N VAL A 438 21.58 6.06 -1.85
CA VAL A 438 21.55 4.66 -1.39
C VAL A 438 20.35 3.86 -1.89
N LEU A 439 19.35 4.52 -2.48
CA LEU A 439 18.23 3.83 -3.12
C LEU A 439 18.67 3.22 -4.46
N PRO A 440 18.23 2.00 -4.78
CA PRO A 440 18.64 1.32 -6.00
C PRO A 440 18.01 2.02 -7.21
N LEU A 441 18.75 2.09 -8.32
CA LEU A 441 18.22 2.59 -9.60
C LEU A 441 17.16 1.65 -10.19
N ASN A 442 17.34 0.35 -9.98
CA ASN A 442 16.39 -0.69 -10.34
C ASN A 442 15.85 -1.28 -9.05
N LEU A 443 14.63 -0.91 -8.67
CA LEU A 443 13.94 -1.65 -7.62
C LEU A 443 13.66 -3.06 -8.14
N LEU A 444 14.42 -4.03 -7.63
CA LEU A 444 13.97 -5.42 -7.65
C LEU A 444 12.65 -5.43 -6.87
N LYS A 445 11.52 -5.58 -7.58
CA LYS A 445 10.22 -5.68 -6.93
C LYS A 445 10.28 -6.83 -5.93
N SER A 446 10.17 -6.50 -4.66
CA SER A 446 10.05 -7.52 -3.62
C SER A 446 8.71 -8.22 -3.82
N PRO A 447 8.60 -9.54 -3.55
CA PRO A 447 7.29 -10.19 -3.48
C PRO A 447 6.38 -9.54 -2.42
N TYR A 448 6.94 -8.72 -1.54
CA TYR A 448 6.24 -8.01 -0.48
C TYR A 448 5.96 -6.53 -0.78
N ASP A 449 6.28 -6.01 -1.97
CA ASP A 449 6.04 -4.60 -2.31
C ASP A 449 4.54 -4.25 -2.25
N ASP A 450 3.66 -5.19 -2.55
CA ASP A 450 2.21 -4.98 -2.43
C ASP A 450 1.72 -4.85 -0.97
N TYR A 451 2.57 -5.18 0.01
CA TYR A 451 2.22 -5.28 1.44
C TYR A 451 3.02 -4.33 2.35
N ALA A 452 4.28 -4.05 1.99
CA ALA A 452 5.21 -3.36 2.88
C ALA A 452 6.25 -2.48 2.14
N ARG A 453 5.95 -2.01 0.93
CA ARG A 453 6.89 -1.24 0.08
C ARG A 453 7.54 -0.07 0.82
N GLU A 454 6.77 0.74 1.55
CA GLU A 454 7.34 1.91 2.23
C GLU A 454 8.28 1.52 3.38
N LEU A 455 8.06 0.37 4.04
CA LEU A 455 9.01 -0.18 5.03
C LEU A 455 10.29 -0.69 4.35
N ILE A 456 10.16 -1.35 3.20
CA ILE A 456 11.31 -1.83 2.42
C ILE A 456 12.16 -0.65 1.94
N LEU A 457 11.52 0.40 1.41
CA LEU A 457 12.19 1.63 0.98
C LEU A 457 12.88 2.35 2.15
N LEU A 458 12.25 2.39 3.32
CA LEU A 458 12.82 2.98 4.53
C LEU A 458 14.10 2.24 5.01
N ALA A 459 14.19 0.93 4.78
CA ALA A 459 15.34 0.14 5.21
C ALA A 459 16.65 0.52 4.49
N TYR A 460 16.58 1.02 3.24
CA TYR A 460 17.76 1.43 2.48
C TYR A 460 18.58 2.50 3.20
N PRO A 461 18.04 3.70 3.50
CA PRO A 461 18.80 4.71 4.24
C PRO A 461 19.24 4.21 5.61
N LEU A 462 18.38 3.54 6.38
CA LEU A 462 18.69 3.06 7.73
C LEU A 462 19.92 2.13 7.80
N HIS A 463 20.14 1.32 6.75
CA HIS A 463 21.22 0.34 6.71
C HIS A 463 22.40 0.72 5.82
N ARG A 464 22.21 1.57 4.80
CA ARG A 464 23.26 1.91 3.82
C ARG A 464 23.91 3.28 4.04
N VAL A 465 23.26 4.22 4.73
CA VAL A 465 23.88 5.52 5.05
C VAL A 465 25.01 5.31 6.06
N PRO A 466 26.25 5.77 5.77
CA PRO A 466 27.36 5.63 6.69
C PRO A 466 27.15 6.39 8.00
N GLU A 467 27.48 5.75 9.12
CA GLU A 467 27.35 6.33 10.48
C GLU A 467 28.03 7.71 10.64
N PRO A 468 29.23 7.99 10.06
CA PRO A 468 29.82 9.32 10.16
C PRO A 468 28.95 10.42 9.54
N LYS A 469 28.38 10.17 8.34
CA LYS A 469 27.49 11.12 7.67
C LYS A 469 26.20 11.33 8.47
N LEU A 470 25.70 10.27 9.09
CA LEU A 470 24.53 10.34 9.96
C LEU A 470 24.78 11.23 11.19
N LYS A 471 25.96 11.09 11.83
CA LYS A 471 26.35 11.89 13.01
C LYS A 471 26.56 13.36 12.69
N GLU A 472 27.03 13.68 11.49
CA GLU A 472 27.14 15.05 10.99
C GLU A 472 25.76 15.67 10.73
N LEU A 473 24.80 14.85 10.31
CA LEU A 473 23.47 15.29 9.90
C LEU A 473 22.49 15.45 11.08
N LEU A 474 22.44 14.48 11.98
CA LEU A 474 21.39 14.35 13.00
C LEU A 474 21.88 14.73 14.40
N THR A 475 21.00 15.33 15.20
CA THR A 475 21.24 15.56 16.63
C THR A 475 21.25 14.25 17.41
N GLU A 476 21.83 14.22 18.63
CA GLU A 476 21.85 13.00 19.45
C GLU A 476 20.45 12.38 19.69
N PRO A 477 19.39 13.16 20.00
CA PRO A 477 18.03 12.63 20.08
C PRO A 477 17.54 11.97 18.77
N GLN A 478 17.83 12.59 17.63
CA GLN A 478 17.46 12.07 16.32
C GLN A 478 18.24 10.79 15.97
N GLN A 479 19.51 10.71 16.35
CA GLN A 479 20.32 9.48 16.19
C GLN A 479 19.74 8.31 17.01
N ALA A 480 19.19 8.58 18.20
CA ALA A 480 18.53 7.56 19.00
C ALA A 480 17.25 7.03 18.33
N VAL A 481 16.42 7.93 17.76
CA VAL A 481 15.26 7.54 16.95
C VAL A 481 15.70 6.72 15.73
N TRP A 482 16.72 7.17 14.98
CA TRP A 482 17.26 6.45 13.83
C TRP A 482 17.67 5.02 14.19
N LYS A 483 18.38 4.87 15.32
CA LYS A 483 18.80 3.56 15.82
C LYS A 483 17.59 2.67 16.11
N GLN A 484 16.54 3.18 16.77
CA GLN A 484 15.33 2.40 17.02
C GLN A 484 14.62 1.98 15.73
N LEU A 485 14.52 2.88 14.74
CA LEU A 485 13.95 2.56 13.43
C LEU A 485 14.77 1.47 12.71
N LYS A 486 16.10 1.53 12.80
CA LYS A 486 17.00 0.53 12.25
C LYS A 486 16.87 -0.82 12.95
N ASP A 487 16.83 -0.82 14.29
CA ASP A 487 16.79 -2.03 15.13
C ASP A 487 15.47 -2.82 14.97
N PHE A 488 14.42 -2.20 14.40
CA PHE A 488 13.20 -2.90 13.99
C PHE A 488 13.48 -3.98 12.93
N PHE A 489 14.38 -3.71 11.98
CA PHE A 489 14.73 -4.66 10.93
C PHE A 489 15.75 -5.67 11.44
N ARG A 490 15.41 -6.96 11.43
CA ARG A 490 16.34 -8.01 11.84
C ARG A 490 17.31 -8.26 10.69
N ALA A 491 18.56 -7.86 10.86
CA ALA A 491 19.58 -8.03 9.83
C ALA A 491 20.31 -9.37 9.98
N ASN A 492 20.25 -10.21 8.95
CA ASN A 492 21.18 -11.33 8.81
C ASN A 492 22.44 -10.84 8.09
N GLN A 493 23.47 -10.53 8.88
CA GLN A 493 24.73 -9.94 8.39
C GLN A 493 25.47 -10.83 7.38
N ALA A 494 25.22 -12.14 7.34
CA ALA A 494 25.89 -13.03 6.40
C ALA A 494 25.46 -12.81 4.94
N ASN A 495 24.21 -12.40 4.70
CA ASN A 495 23.61 -12.40 3.36
C ASN A 495 22.97 -11.06 2.93
N GLN A 496 23.15 -9.98 3.70
CA GLN A 496 22.46 -8.68 3.49
C GLN A 496 20.92 -8.81 3.40
N VAL A 497 20.37 -9.85 4.03
CA VAL A 497 18.93 -10.08 4.12
C VAL A 497 18.42 -9.38 5.38
N LEU A 498 17.37 -8.59 5.20
CA LEU A 498 16.62 -7.95 6.27
C LEU A 498 15.28 -8.65 6.45
N GLU A 499 14.81 -8.69 7.69
CA GLU A 499 13.50 -9.24 8.03
C GLU A 499 12.62 -8.18 8.71
N ILE A 500 11.38 -8.05 8.24
CA ILE A 500 10.30 -7.30 8.92
C ILE A 500 9.56 -8.28 9.83
N PRO A 501 9.68 -8.16 11.17
CA PRO A 501 9.01 -9.08 12.08
C PRO A 501 7.50 -8.83 12.12
N MET A 502 6.69 -9.89 12.02
CA MET A 502 5.24 -9.82 12.23
C MET A 502 4.92 -10.16 13.69
N THR A 503 4.22 -9.28 14.40
CA THR A 503 4.02 -9.37 15.86
C THR A 503 3.18 -10.57 16.29
N ASN A 504 2.07 -10.84 15.59
CA ASN A 504 1.04 -11.78 16.08
C ASN A 504 0.89 -13.07 15.25
N GLN A 505 1.57 -13.18 14.11
CA GLN A 505 1.38 -14.30 13.17
C GLN A 505 2.55 -15.29 13.10
N GLY A 506 3.61 -15.07 13.88
CA GLY A 506 4.74 -16.00 13.98
C GLY A 506 5.62 -16.08 12.73
N GLY A 507 5.69 -15.01 11.94
CA GLY A 507 6.46 -14.95 10.69
C GLY A 507 7.21 -13.63 10.48
N SER A 508 7.87 -13.52 9.34
CA SER A 508 8.58 -12.30 8.93
C SER A 508 8.63 -12.20 7.40
N PHE A 509 8.62 -10.97 6.87
CA PHE A 509 8.93 -10.73 5.46
C PHE A 509 10.44 -10.57 5.29
N GLN A 510 11.05 -11.44 4.48
CA GLN A 510 12.48 -11.37 4.18
C GLN A 510 12.71 -10.66 2.85
N PHE A 511 13.62 -9.70 2.82
CA PHE A 511 13.99 -9.01 1.60
C PHE A 511 15.49 -8.72 1.60
N GLN A 512 16.08 -8.68 0.42
CA GLN A 512 17.48 -8.34 0.25
C GLN A 512 17.58 -6.87 -0.16
N LEU A 513 18.51 -6.14 0.45
CA LEU A 513 18.89 -4.83 -0.07
C LEU A 513 19.73 -5.06 -1.32
N ALA A 514 19.20 -4.68 -2.48
CA ALA A 514 19.94 -4.72 -3.75
C ALA A 514 21.25 -3.91 -3.62
N GLU A 515 22.25 -4.28 -4.43
CA GLU A 515 23.52 -3.51 -4.54
C GLU A 515 23.36 -2.21 -5.32
#